data_AF-A0ABD2N5R4-F1
#
_entry.id   AF-A0ABD2N5R4-F1
#
_cell.length_a   1.000
_cell.length_b   1.000
_cell.length_c   1.000
_cell.angle_alpha   90.00
_cell.angle_beta   90.00
_cell.angle_gamma   90.00
#
_symmetry.space_group_name_H-M   'P 1'
#
loop_
_entity.id
_entity.type
_entity.pdbx_description
1 polymer ?
#
loop_
_entity_poly.entity_id
_entity_poly.type
_entity_poly.pdbx_seq_one_letter_code
_entity_poly.pdbx_strand_id
1 'polypeptide(L)'
;MPHQEHMEVCGSGSIDCMADARDELMSKRVEIGISKKIRKDEESGTVIDCDCLPGCTTLSYNAEISQADFEWQRVFQSHRVNPEEFSGVLMTKLNIFFKEQQFLTSERNERYGHTDFLANCGGLLGLFTGFSFLSIVEIIYFLSLRLICNIKKFGRHYWSGSPELVNNDSYLQPQQK
;
A
#
# COMPACT_ATOMS: atom_id res chain seq x y z
N MET A 1 -20.10 -2.37 22.03
CA MET A 1 -18.68 -2.09 21.78
C MET A 1 -17.92 -2.32 23.07
N PRO A 2 -16.66 -2.77 23.02
CA PRO A 2 -15.83 -2.80 24.22
C PRO A 2 -15.75 -1.38 24.80
N HIS A 3 -15.67 -1.31 26.11
CA HIS A 3 -15.85 -0.08 26.86
C HIS A 3 -14.62 0.17 27.75
N GLN A 4 -14.26 1.43 27.93
CA GLN A 4 -13.09 1.82 28.71
C GLN A 4 -13.43 1.84 30.21
N GLU A 5 -12.46 1.56 31.07
CA GLU A 5 -12.68 1.37 32.51
C GLU A 5 -13.37 2.56 33.21
N HIS A 6 -13.20 3.78 32.70
CA HIS A 6 -13.74 5.02 33.26
C HIS A 6 -15.07 5.49 32.65
N MET A 7 -15.59 4.77 31.66
CA MET A 7 -16.89 5.09 31.08
C MET A 7 -17.98 4.40 31.93
N GLU A 8 -19.23 4.84 31.85
CA GLU A 8 -20.35 4.11 32.46
C GLU A 8 -21.20 3.47 31.35
N VAL A 9 -21.78 2.31 31.65
CA VAL A 9 -22.66 1.64 30.70
C VAL A 9 -23.99 2.39 30.62
N CYS A 10 -24.35 2.83 29.41
CA CYS A 10 -25.64 3.49 29.17
C CYS A 10 -26.82 2.58 29.56
N GLY A 11 -27.67 3.07 30.46
CA GLY A 11 -28.88 2.37 30.92
C GLY A 11 -30.17 2.88 30.28
N SER A 12 -31.32 2.42 30.78
CA SER A 12 -32.65 2.80 30.27
C SER A 12 -32.97 4.30 30.38
N GLY A 13 -32.32 5.02 31.30
CA GLY A 13 -32.49 6.48 31.44
C GLY A 13 -31.86 7.31 30.31
N SER A 14 -31.07 6.68 29.43
CA SER A 14 -30.39 7.35 28.31
C SER A 14 -30.83 6.78 26.96
N ILE A 15 -32.04 6.22 26.87
CA ILE A 15 -32.53 5.54 25.67
C ILE A 15 -32.67 6.49 24.47
N ASP A 16 -33.11 7.72 24.70
CA ASP A 16 -33.26 8.74 23.65
C ASP A 16 -31.88 9.13 23.10
N CYS A 17 -30.90 9.35 23.98
CA CYS A 17 -29.51 9.61 23.59
C CYS A 17 -28.91 8.45 22.78
N MET A 18 -29.20 7.20 23.14
CA MET A 18 -28.75 6.03 22.36
C MET A 18 -29.42 5.93 20.99
N ALA A 19 -30.69 6.34 20.88
CA ALA A 19 -31.40 6.39 19.60
C ALA A 19 -30.82 7.48 18.69
N ASP A 20 -30.62 8.68 19.23
CA ASP A 20 -30.03 9.79 18.50
C ASP A 20 -28.60 9.47 18.03
N ALA A 21 -27.77 8.93 18.92
CA ALA A 21 -26.39 8.54 18.59
C ALA A 21 -26.35 7.45 17.51
N ARG A 22 -27.31 6.51 17.53
CA ARG A 22 -27.43 5.48 16.49
C ARG A 22 -27.75 6.12 15.14
N ASP A 23 -28.72 7.03 15.08
CA ASP A 23 -29.14 7.66 13.84
C ASP A 23 -28.02 8.56 13.26
N GLU A 24 -27.30 9.27 14.12
CA GLU A 24 -26.12 10.05 13.72
C GLU A 24 -25.03 9.13 13.12
N LEU A 25 -24.73 8.00 13.75
CA LEU A 25 -23.75 7.04 13.23
C LEU A 25 -24.19 6.40 11.90
N MET A 26 -25.48 6.13 11.74
CA MET A 26 -26.03 5.60 10.49
C MET A 26 -25.95 6.61 9.35
N SER A 27 -26.28 7.88 9.60
CA SER A 27 -26.19 8.94 8.58
C SER A 27 -24.75 9.16 8.11
N LYS A 28 -23.79 9.27 9.04
CA LYS A 28 -22.35 9.37 8.73
C LYS A 28 -21.83 8.19 7.91
N ARG A 29 -22.30 6.97 8.19
CA ARG A 29 -21.94 5.77 7.40
C ARG A 29 -22.38 5.91 5.94
N VAL A 30 -23.58 6.43 5.70
CA VAL A 30 -24.11 6.62 4.33
C VAL A 30 -23.28 7.65 3.59
N GLU A 31 -22.97 8.80 4.20
CA GLU A 31 -22.17 9.87 3.58
C GLU A 31 -20.76 9.40 3.19
N ILE A 32 -20.08 8.67 4.09
CA ILE A 32 -18.77 8.07 3.80
C ILE A 32 -18.89 7.04 2.68
N GLY A 33 -19.93 6.20 2.69
CA GLY A 33 -20.19 5.23 1.62
C GLY A 33 -20.41 5.86 0.25
N ILE A 34 -21.08 7.03 0.19
CA ILE A 34 -21.27 7.79 -1.05
C ILE A 34 -19.96 8.44 -1.51
N SER A 35 -19.21 9.07 -0.60
CA SER A 35 -17.89 9.68 -0.93
C SER A 35 -16.87 8.65 -1.42
N LYS A 36 -16.90 7.43 -0.88
CA LYS A 36 -15.99 6.34 -1.27
C LYS A 36 -16.27 5.81 -2.68
N LYS A 37 -17.49 5.91 -3.21
CA LYS A 37 -17.78 5.59 -4.62
C LYS A 37 -17.05 6.52 -5.62
N ILE A 38 -16.58 7.68 -5.18
CA ILE A 38 -15.83 8.64 -6.00
C ILE A 38 -14.32 8.34 -6.01
N ARG A 39 -13.80 7.65 -4.98
CA ARG A 39 -12.41 7.18 -4.89
C ARG A 39 -12.36 5.66 -4.98
N LYS A 40 -12.18 5.13 -6.19
CA LYS A 40 -11.88 3.71 -6.41
C LYS A 40 -10.66 3.32 -5.57
N ASP A 41 -10.79 2.16 -4.93
CA ASP A 41 -9.76 1.40 -4.22
C ASP A 41 -9.48 1.86 -2.78
N GLU A 42 -10.20 1.26 -1.83
CA GLU A 42 -9.63 0.61 -0.62
C GLU A 42 -10.75 0.04 0.27
N GLU A 43 -10.88 -1.29 0.29
CA GLU A 43 -11.71 -2.02 1.25
C GLU A 43 -11.07 -1.98 2.65
N SER A 44 -11.34 -0.91 3.39
CA SER A 44 -11.19 -0.87 4.84
C SER A 44 -12.51 -0.41 5.46
N GLY A 45 -12.94 -1.15 6.48
CA GLY A 45 -14.28 -1.13 7.06
C GLY A 45 -14.73 0.23 7.58
N THR A 46 -16.01 0.51 7.39
CA THR A 46 -16.68 1.77 7.72
C THR A 46 -16.94 1.93 9.22
N VAL A 47 -16.20 2.80 9.92
CA VAL A 47 -16.69 3.50 11.13
C VAL A 47 -15.90 4.80 11.33
N ILE A 48 -16.59 5.95 11.18
CA ILE A 48 -16.14 7.29 11.61
C ILE A 48 -14.88 7.77 10.85
N ASP A 49 -14.62 9.08 10.83
CA ASP A 49 -13.41 9.72 10.29
C ASP A 49 -12.16 9.24 11.06
N CYS A 50 -11.80 7.97 10.88
CA CYS A 50 -10.67 7.34 11.52
C CYS A 50 -9.54 7.22 10.50
N ASP A 51 -8.39 7.80 10.81
CA ASP A 51 -7.14 7.66 10.06
C ASP A 51 -6.51 6.27 10.26
N CYS A 52 -7.31 5.22 10.10
CA CYS A 52 -6.88 3.84 10.24
C CYS A 52 -6.28 3.35 8.91
N LEU A 53 -4.97 3.16 8.89
CA LEU A 53 -4.28 2.47 7.79
C LEU A 53 -4.78 1.01 7.69
N PRO A 54 -4.91 0.44 6.48
CA PRO A 54 -5.25 -0.96 6.33
C PRO A 54 -4.16 -1.85 6.95
N GLY A 55 -4.55 -2.98 7.52
CA GLY A 55 -3.61 -3.97 8.03
C GLY A 55 -2.74 -4.53 6.89
N CYS A 56 -1.44 -4.71 7.13
CA CYS A 56 -0.52 -5.27 6.13
C CYS A 56 -0.80 -6.75 5.83
N THR A 57 -1.33 -7.49 6.82
CA THR A 57 -1.69 -8.90 6.69
C THR A 57 -3.18 -9.05 6.96
N THR A 58 -3.89 -9.66 6.02
CA THR A 58 -5.32 -9.94 6.15
C THR A 58 -5.57 -11.39 5.80
N LEU A 59 -6.31 -12.09 6.64
CA LEU A 59 -6.72 -13.47 6.42
C LEU A 59 -8.24 -13.52 6.29
N SER A 60 -8.71 -13.97 5.13
CA SER A 60 -10.14 -14.12 4.84
C SER A 60 -10.46 -15.61 4.64
N TYR A 61 -11.52 -16.07 5.31
CA TYR A 61 -12.01 -17.43 5.20
C TYR A 61 -13.31 -17.45 4.40
N ASN A 62 -13.29 -18.09 3.23
CA ASN A 62 -14.51 -18.37 2.47
C ASN A 62 -15.14 -19.65 3.00
N ALA A 63 -16.20 -19.52 3.81
CA ALA A 63 -16.90 -20.66 4.40
C ALA A 63 -18.10 -21.06 3.54
N GLU A 64 -18.23 -22.36 3.27
CA GLU A 64 -19.43 -22.97 2.68
C GLU A 64 -20.16 -23.76 3.77
N ILE A 65 -21.48 -23.57 3.89
CA ILE A 65 -22.30 -24.22 4.92
C ILE A 65 -23.16 -25.29 4.28
N SER A 66 -23.04 -26.52 4.78
CA SER A 66 -23.95 -27.63 4.48
C SER A 66 -24.75 -28.00 5.73
N GLN A 67 -26.04 -28.24 5.55
CA GLN A 67 -26.97 -28.57 6.64
C GLN A 67 -27.65 -29.91 6.33
N ALA A 68 -27.84 -30.74 7.37
CA ALA A 68 -28.55 -31.99 7.29
C ALA A 68 -29.26 -32.26 8.62
N ASP A 69 -30.40 -32.95 8.56
CA ASP A 69 -31.17 -33.30 9.75
C ASP A 69 -30.36 -34.27 10.64
N PHE A 70 -30.13 -33.85 11.88
CA PHE A 70 -29.41 -34.65 12.86
C PHE A 70 -30.38 -35.35 13.80
N GLU A 71 -30.73 -36.59 13.45
CA GLU A 71 -31.60 -37.46 14.26
C GLU A 71 -30.79 -38.10 15.41
N TRP A 72 -30.46 -37.29 16.41
CA TRP A 72 -29.54 -37.65 17.51
C TRP A 72 -29.98 -38.90 18.28
N GLN A 73 -31.29 -39.12 18.44
CA GLN A 73 -31.86 -40.24 19.18
C GLN A 73 -31.45 -41.58 18.55
N ARG A 74 -31.53 -41.70 17.21
CA ARG A 74 -31.14 -42.92 16.50
C ARG A 74 -29.64 -43.16 16.53
N VAL A 75 -28.85 -42.09 16.46
CA VAL A 75 -27.38 -42.16 16.57
C VAL A 75 -26.96 -42.69 17.94
N PHE A 76 -27.63 -42.26 19.01
CA PHE A 76 -27.34 -42.71 20.38
C PHE A 76 -27.78 -44.16 20.61
N GLN A 77 -28.96 -44.55 20.11
CA GLN A 77 -29.42 -45.94 20.12
C GLN A 77 -28.42 -46.86 19.41
N SER A 78 -27.85 -46.44 18.26
CA SER A 78 -26.80 -47.17 17.55
C SER A 78 -25.52 -47.36 18.39
N HIS A 79 -25.19 -46.40 19.26
CA HIS A 79 -24.04 -46.47 20.16
C HIS A 79 -24.34 -47.14 21.51
N ARG A 80 -25.51 -47.77 21.66
CA ARG A 80 -25.98 -48.41 22.92
C ARG A 80 -26.10 -47.44 24.09
N VAL A 81 -26.38 -46.17 23.82
CA VAL A 81 -26.70 -45.16 24.83
C VAL A 81 -28.21 -44.99 24.86
N ASN A 82 -28.80 -45.04 26.06
CA ASN A 82 -30.24 -44.89 26.23
C ASN A 82 -30.63 -43.41 26.04
N PRO A 83 -31.43 -43.05 25.03
CA PRO A 83 -31.81 -41.67 24.78
C PRO A 83 -32.73 -41.08 25.88
N GLU A 84 -33.38 -41.93 26.69
CA GLU A 84 -34.23 -41.51 27.81
C GLU A 84 -33.46 -40.86 28.97
N GLU A 85 -32.15 -41.16 29.07
CA GLU A 85 -31.24 -40.51 30.04
C GLU A 85 -31.08 -39.00 29.75
N PHE A 86 -31.34 -38.61 28.50
CA PHE A 86 -31.23 -37.24 27.99
C PHE A 86 -32.61 -36.67 27.60
N SER A 87 -33.63 -36.92 28.42
CA SER A 87 -34.96 -36.40 28.15
C SER A 87 -35.01 -34.86 28.26
N GLY A 88 -35.52 -34.20 27.22
CA GLY A 88 -35.69 -32.74 27.18
C GLY A 88 -34.50 -31.92 26.65
N VAL A 89 -33.42 -32.56 26.18
CA VAL A 89 -32.31 -31.84 25.51
C VAL A 89 -32.40 -31.87 23.98
N LEU A 90 -31.98 -30.76 23.37
CA LEU A 90 -31.79 -30.63 21.93
C LEU A 90 -30.30 -30.72 21.63
N MET A 91 -29.90 -31.63 20.74
CA MET A 91 -28.50 -31.79 20.33
C MET A 91 -28.29 -31.30 18.90
N THR A 92 -27.22 -30.54 18.72
CA THR A 92 -26.76 -30.01 17.43
C THR A 92 -25.32 -30.46 17.21
N LYS A 93 -25.04 -30.96 16.00
CA LYS A 93 -23.68 -31.35 15.60
C LYS A 93 -23.13 -30.33 14.60
N LEU A 94 -21.97 -29.76 14.91
CA LEU A 94 -21.23 -28.88 14.03
C LEU A 94 -19.89 -29.52 13.66
N ASN A 95 -19.63 -29.69 12.37
CA ASN A 95 -18.33 -30.17 11.87
C ASN A 95 -17.66 -29.02 11.10
N ILE A 96 -16.45 -28.64 11.51
CA ILE A 96 -15.65 -27.60 10.85
C ILE A 96 -14.40 -28.26 10.30
N PHE A 97 -14.19 -28.15 8.99
CA PHE A 97 -13.03 -28.71 8.31
C PHE A 97 -12.63 -27.84 7.12
N PHE A 98 -11.37 -27.94 6.70
CA PHE A 98 -10.89 -27.29 5.48
C PHE A 98 -11.37 -28.08 4.26
N LYS A 99 -12.02 -27.38 3.31
CA LYS A 99 -12.49 -27.96 2.05
C LYS A 99 -11.33 -28.48 1.20
N GLU A 100 -10.23 -27.74 1.19
CA GLU A 100 -9.01 -28.03 0.41
C GLU A 100 -7.79 -27.91 1.33
N GLN A 101 -6.73 -28.68 1.02
CA GLN A 101 -5.49 -28.66 1.82
C GLN A 101 -4.57 -27.48 1.46
N GLN A 102 -4.84 -26.78 0.36
CA GLN A 102 -4.04 -25.67 -0.14
C GLN A 102 -4.68 -24.34 0.21
N PHE A 103 -3.85 -23.35 0.58
CA PHE A 103 -4.28 -21.98 0.86
C PHE A 103 -3.83 -21.07 -0.28
N LEU A 104 -4.74 -20.22 -0.78
CA LEU A 104 -4.38 -19.18 -1.75
C LEU A 104 -3.71 -18.03 -1.00
N THR A 105 -2.41 -17.86 -1.20
CA THR A 105 -1.64 -16.74 -0.65
C THR A 105 -1.44 -15.68 -1.73
N SER A 106 -1.53 -14.41 -1.35
CA SER A 106 -1.26 -13.28 -2.25
C SER A 106 -0.32 -12.31 -1.54
N GLU A 107 0.88 -12.18 -2.09
CA GLU A 107 1.91 -11.29 -1.59
C GLU A 107 2.15 -10.16 -2.59
N ARG A 108 2.40 -8.94 -2.09
CA ARG A 108 2.75 -7.78 -2.92
C ARG A 108 4.22 -7.45 -2.70
N ASN A 109 5.03 -7.75 -3.71
CA ASN A 109 6.45 -7.39 -3.73
C ASN A 109 6.67 -6.13 -4.55
N GLU A 110 7.70 -5.36 -4.19
CA GLU A 110 8.19 -4.24 -5.00
C GLU A 110 8.58 -4.75 -6.39
N ARG A 111 7.92 -4.23 -7.44
CA ARG A 111 8.11 -4.75 -8.80
C ARG A 111 9.38 -4.22 -9.48
N TYR A 112 9.89 -3.07 -9.05
CA TYR A 112 11.06 -2.42 -9.64
C TYR A 112 11.84 -1.66 -8.57
N GLY A 113 13.06 -2.12 -8.28
CA GLY A 113 14.00 -1.37 -7.48
C GLY A 113 14.69 -0.27 -8.29
N HIS A 114 15.29 0.71 -7.59
CA HIS A 114 16.17 1.70 -8.23
C HIS A 114 17.35 1.02 -8.96
N THR A 115 17.82 -0.10 -8.44
CA THR A 115 18.88 -0.93 -9.06
C THR A 115 18.43 -1.53 -10.38
N ASP A 116 17.19 -2.03 -10.47
CA ASP A 116 16.66 -2.63 -11.69
C ASP A 116 16.44 -1.59 -12.77
N PHE A 117 16.00 -0.40 -12.38
CA PHE A 117 15.90 0.73 -13.30
C PHE A 117 17.27 1.11 -13.88
N LEU A 118 18.28 1.27 -13.02
CA LEU A 118 19.65 1.59 -13.45
C LEU A 118 20.26 0.48 -14.31
N ALA A 119 20.00 -0.79 -14.00
CA ALA A 119 20.46 -1.92 -14.79
C ALA A 119 19.84 -1.93 -16.20
N ASN A 120 18.53 -1.68 -16.32
CA ASN A 120 17.85 -1.63 -17.61
C ASN A 120 18.29 -0.43 -18.46
N CYS A 121 18.36 0.77 -17.87
CA CYS A 121 18.84 1.96 -18.57
C CYS A 121 20.31 1.83 -18.98
N GLY A 122 21.17 1.36 -18.06
CA GLY A 122 22.59 1.15 -18.32
C GLY A 122 22.84 0.08 -19.39
N GLY A 123 22.05 -1.00 -19.38
CA GLY A 123 22.12 -2.05 -20.41
C GLY A 123 21.74 -1.54 -21.80
N LEU A 124 20.65 -0.78 -21.90
CA LEU A 124 20.21 -0.20 -23.18
C LEU A 124 21.19 0.86 -23.70
N LEU A 125 21.66 1.76 -22.84
CA LEU A 125 22.62 2.80 -23.23
C LEU A 125 23.98 2.19 -23.59
N GLY A 126 24.45 1.20 -22.83
CA GLY A 126 25.69 0.49 -23.11
C GLY A 126 25.64 -0.28 -24.44
N LEU A 127 24.50 -0.90 -24.77
CA LEU A 127 24.36 -1.67 -26.01
C LEU A 127 24.23 -0.79 -27.27
N PHE A 128 23.37 0.24 -27.22
CA PHE A 128 23.07 1.03 -28.43
C PHE A 128 24.00 2.22 -28.64
N THR A 129 24.49 2.84 -27.56
CA THR A 129 25.31 4.06 -27.65
C THR A 129 26.75 3.86 -27.18
N GLY A 130 27.07 2.72 -26.57
CA GLY A 130 28.37 2.49 -25.93
C GLY A 130 28.63 3.40 -24.72
N PHE A 131 27.59 4.11 -24.24
CA PHE A 131 27.67 5.05 -23.14
C PHE A 131 27.71 4.31 -21.80
N SER A 132 28.66 4.65 -20.94
CA SER A 132 28.79 4.04 -19.61
C SER A 132 28.95 5.09 -18.50
N PHE A 133 29.03 4.63 -17.25
CA PHE A 133 29.29 5.50 -16.11
C PHE A 133 30.59 6.31 -16.25
N LEU A 134 31.63 5.73 -16.86
CA LEU A 134 32.89 6.46 -17.12
C LEU A 134 32.67 7.63 -18.08
N SER A 135 31.78 7.49 -19.06
CA SER A 135 31.41 8.56 -19.99
C SER A 135 30.70 9.71 -19.26
N ILE A 136 29.87 9.42 -18.24
CA ILE A 136 29.24 10.45 -17.40
C ILE A 136 30.31 11.24 -16.63
N VAL A 137 31.26 10.53 -15.99
CA VAL A 137 32.35 11.15 -15.23
C VAL A 137 33.20 12.05 -16.15
N GLU A 138 33.46 11.60 -17.37
CA GLU A 138 34.18 12.39 -18.37
C GLU A 138 33.41 13.66 -18.75
N ILE A 139 32.11 13.57 -19.05
CA ILE A 139 31.27 14.74 -19.34
C ILE A 139 31.31 15.74 -18.18
N ILE A 140 31.18 15.27 -16.93
CA ILE A 140 31.26 16.12 -15.75
C ILE A 140 32.64 16.79 -15.66
N TYR A 141 33.71 16.05 -15.86
CA TYR A 141 35.08 16.59 -15.84
C TYR A 141 35.27 17.71 -16.89
N PHE A 142 34.80 17.49 -18.13
CA PHE A 142 34.91 18.47 -19.20
C PHE A 142 34.01 19.69 -18.99
N LEU A 143 32.78 19.51 -18.50
CA LEU A 143 31.84 20.61 -18.29
C LEU A 143 32.12 21.43 -17.02
N SER A 144 32.69 20.83 -15.98
CA SER A 144 32.95 21.52 -14.71
C SER A 144 34.42 21.93 -14.59
N LEU A 145 35.31 20.96 -14.36
CA LEU A 145 36.72 21.22 -14.03
C LEU A 145 37.45 21.89 -15.18
N ARG A 146 37.31 21.38 -16.42
CA ARG A 146 37.97 21.97 -17.58
C ARG A 146 37.41 23.36 -17.89
N LEU A 147 36.09 23.54 -17.79
CA LEU A 147 35.45 24.83 -18.03
C LEU A 147 35.83 25.89 -16.98
N ILE A 148 35.79 25.56 -15.69
CA ILE A 148 36.14 26.49 -14.60
C ILE A 148 37.63 26.85 -14.65
N CYS A 149 38.52 25.87 -14.87
CA CYS A 149 39.95 26.13 -15.01
C CYS A 149 40.26 27.00 -16.24
N ASN A 150 39.59 26.77 -17.37
CA ASN A 150 39.75 27.60 -18.57
C ASN A 150 39.25 29.03 -18.33
N ILE A 151 38.07 29.21 -17.72
CA ILE A 151 37.51 30.53 -17.39
C ILE A 151 38.44 31.28 -16.41
N LYS A 152 39.01 30.59 -15.42
CA LYS A 152 39.91 31.21 -14.43
C LYS A 152 41.26 31.61 -15.04
N LYS A 153 41.75 30.87 -16.04
CA LYS A 153 43.06 31.11 -16.68
C LYS A 153 42.99 32.11 -17.84
N PHE A 154 41.91 32.12 -18.61
CA PHE A 154 41.78 32.95 -19.83
C PHE A 154 40.69 34.05 -19.72
N GLY A 155 39.88 34.06 -18.66
CA GLY A 155 38.79 35.03 -18.46
C GLY A 155 37.43 34.52 -18.96
N ARG A 156 36.34 35.12 -18.48
CA ARG A 156 34.94 34.68 -18.71
C ARG A 156 34.51 34.65 -20.19
N HIS A 157 35.28 35.30 -21.08
CA HIS A 157 34.98 35.41 -22.50
C HIS A 157 35.55 34.29 -23.38
N TYR A 158 36.42 33.42 -22.84
CA TYR A 158 37.10 32.41 -23.66
C TYR A 158 36.84 31.00 -23.10
N TRP A 159 36.12 30.17 -23.89
CA TRP A 159 35.76 28.80 -23.51
C TRP A 159 36.91 27.78 -23.70
N SER A 160 37.87 28.09 -24.57
CA SER A 160 39.06 27.29 -24.83
C SER A 160 40.27 28.20 -25.05
N GLY A 161 41.42 27.85 -24.46
CA GLY A 161 42.68 28.60 -24.60
C GLY A 161 43.39 28.38 -25.94
N SER A 162 42.65 28.30 -27.05
CA SER A 162 43.27 28.20 -28.38
C SER A 162 43.89 29.55 -28.78
N PRO A 163 45.08 29.56 -29.39
CA PRO A 163 45.77 30.79 -29.78
C PRO A 163 44.96 31.61 -30.80
N GLU A 164 44.09 30.96 -31.58
CA GLU A 164 43.18 31.61 -32.54
C GLU A 164 42.03 32.38 -31.88
N LEU A 165 41.55 31.96 -30.70
CA LEU A 165 40.45 32.65 -29.98
C LEU A 165 40.98 33.82 -29.15
N VAL A 166 42.17 33.68 -28.56
CA VAL A 166 42.81 34.71 -27.74
C VAL A 166 43.31 35.88 -28.59
N ASN A 167 43.72 35.63 -29.83
CA ASN A 167 44.23 36.65 -30.76
C ASN A 167 43.21 37.12 -31.81
N ASN A 168 41.95 36.68 -31.76
CA ASN A 168 40.93 37.18 -32.69
C ASN A 168 40.30 38.47 -32.16
N ASP A 169 40.63 39.60 -32.80
CA ASP A 169 40.06 40.92 -32.50
C ASP A 169 38.55 41.01 -32.74
N SER A 170 37.96 40.03 -33.44
CA SER A 170 36.52 39.93 -33.69
C SER A 170 35.68 39.67 -32.44
N TYR A 171 36.29 39.23 -31.32
CA TYR A 171 35.62 39.10 -30.01
C TYR A 171 35.94 40.26 -29.05
N LEU A 172 36.73 41.25 -29.49
CA LEU A 172 37.17 42.41 -28.70
C LEU A 172 36.51 43.70 -29.23
N GLN A 173 35.25 44.00 -28.88
CA GLN A 173 34.73 45.38 -28.88
C GLN A 173 33.52 45.55 -27.92
N PRO A 174 33.29 46.76 -27.36
CA PRO A 174 34.23 47.76 -26.86
C PRO A 174 34.13 47.92 -25.33
N GLN A 175 35.21 48.40 -24.73
CA GLN A 175 35.29 48.82 -23.33
C GLN A 175 34.14 49.79 -22.99
N GLN A 176 33.31 49.42 -22.00
CA GLN A 176 32.41 50.34 -21.33
C GLN A 176 33.24 51.45 -20.67
N LYS A 177 32.92 52.70 -21.05
CA LYS A 177 33.25 53.90 -20.29
C LYS A 177 32.37 54.00 -19.04
#